data_AF-A0A938BQS9-F1
#
_entry.id   AF-A0A938BQS9-F1
#
_cell.length_a   1.000
_cell.length_b   1.000
_cell.length_c   1.000
_cell.angle_alpha   90.00
_cell.angle_beta   90.00
_cell.angle_gamma   90.00
#
_symmetry.space_group_name_H-M   'P 1'
#
loop_
_entity.id
_entity.type
_entity.pdbx_description
1 polymer ?
#
loop_
_entity_poly.entity_id
_entity_poly.type
_entity_poly.pdbx_seq_one_letter_code
_entity_poly.pdbx_strand_id
1 'polypeptide(L)'
;MKRIVWWGLLGLVVLVLALRVAGGEMRSPFADLQGFGVWFAAFLTLAIVSFLYNDNPIYRFAEHLFVGVSAAYWMVMGFWSTLVPNLLGKLWPSLTARWFMPGLAEQARDPLWFLYLIPLAFGILLLTRLLPKGGHLSRWALAFILGTTAGLRLIAYLTADFMGQVQATLVSVAGYTPALTPGGAGVFSFERMFWDLVAVVAILSALSYFYFSKAHTGAFGRFSRLGIWVLMVTFGAGFGYTVMGRVALLVGRVEFLLADWLSVL
;
A
#
# COMPACT_ATOMS: atom_id res chain seq x y z
N MET A 1 -7.39 -32.45 32.80
CA MET A 1 -6.55 -31.43 33.46
C MET A 1 -6.25 -30.20 32.60
N LYS A 2 -5.69 -30.31 31.39
CA LYS A 2 -5.29 -29.13 30.59
C LYS A 2 -6.41 -28.10 30.36
N ARG A 3 -7.65 -28.52 30.01
CA ARG A 3 -8.77 -27.59 29.74
C ARG A 3 -9.21 -26.77 30.95
N ILE A 4 -9.23 -27.34 32.16
CA ILE A 4 -9.65 -26.65 33.39
C ILE A 4 -8.66 -25.54 33.75
N VAL A 5 -7.36 -25.79 33.58
CA VAL A 5 -6.31 -24.77 33.80
C VAL A 5 -6.43 -23.63 32.80
N TRP A 6 -6.73 -23.91 31.53
CA TRP A 6 -6.98 -22.88 30.52
C TRP A 6 -8.21 -22.03 30.84
N TRP A 7 -9.32 -22.63 31.26
CA TRP A 7 -10.52 -21.89 31.68
C TRP A 7 -10.29 -21.05 32.93
N GLY A 8 -9.51 -21.55 33.89
CA GLY A 8 -9.11 -20.80 35.09
C GLY A 8 -8.23 -19.60 34.77
N LEU A 9 -7.24 -19.77 33.88
CA LEU A 9 -6.39 -18.67 33.40
C LEU A 9 -7.21 -17.61 32.64
N LEU A 10 -8.13 -18.03 31.78
CA LEU A 10 -8.99 -17.13 31.01
C LEU A 10 -9.92 -16.35 31.93
N GLY A 11 -10.49 -17.00 32.95
CA GLY A 11 -11.29 -16.36 33.99
C GLY A 11 -10.48 -15.34 34.80
N LEU A 12 -9.23 -15.65 35.15
CA LEU A 12 -8.34 -14.72 35.85
C LEU A 12 -7.99 -13.50 34.98
N VAL A 13 -7.70 -13.70 33.69
CA VAL A 13 -7.44 -12.60 32.74
C VAL A 13 -8.67 -11.69 32.62
N VAL A 14 -9.86 -12.26 32.43
CA VAL A 14 -11.10 -11.48 32.34
C VAL A 14 -11.39 -10.72 33.63
N LEU A 15 -11.16 -11.33 34.79
CA LEU A 15 -11.30 -10.67 36.08
C LEU A 15 -10.33 -9.48 36.21
N VAL A 16 -9.06 -9.65 35.85
CA VAL A 16 -8.06 -8.58 35.90
C VAL A 16 -8.43 -7.43 34.96
N LEU A 17 -8.89 -7.75 33.75
CA LEU A 17 -9.37 -6.76 32.79
C LEU A 17 -10.60 -6.01 33.33
N ALA A 18 -11.58 -6.71 33.90
CA ALA A 18 -12.77 -6.10 34.48
C ALA A 18 -12.43 -5.18 35.66
N LEU A 19 -11.48 -5.57 36.51
CA LEU A 19 -11.00 -4.75 37.62
C LEU A 19 -10.28 -3.49 37.13
N ARG A 20 -9.47 -3.57 36.06
CA ARG A 20 -8.80 -2.40 35.49
C ARG A 20 -9.74 -1.45 34.77
N VAL A 21 -10.78 -1.96 34.11
CA VAL A 21 -11.86 -1.13 33.56
C VAL A 21 -12.64 -0.45 34.69
N ALA A 22 -12.95 -1.17 35.77
CA ALA A 22 -13.63 -0.60 36.94
C ALA A 22 -12.76 0.42 37.70
N GLY A 23 -11.44 0.24 37.69
CA GLY A 23 -10.46 1.17 38.25
C GLY A 23 -10.19 2.43 37.40
N GLY A 24 -10.79 2.53 36.21
CA GLY A 24 -10.61 3.68 35.30
C GLY A 24 -9.27 3.71 34.56
N GLU A 25 -8.42 2.69 34.73
CA GLU A 25 -7.15 2.56 34.03
C GLU A 25 -7.35 2.20 32.55
N MET A 26 -8.42 1.45 32.24
CA MET A 26 -8.77 1.08 30.86
C MET A 26 -10.07 1.74 30.41
N ARG A 27 -10.13 2.12 29.13
CA ARG A 27 -11.39 2.57 28.51
C ARG A 27 -12.42 1.46 28.58
N SER A 28 -13.61 1.78 29.09
CA SER A 28 -14.68 0.78 29.14
C SER A 28 -15.24 0.51 27.74
N PRO A 29 -15.57 -0.74 27.40
CA PRO A 29 -16.11 -1.10 26.09
C PRO A 29 -17.52 -0.57 25.84
N PHE A 30 -18.24 -0.16 26.90
CA PHE A 30 -19.64 0.25 26.82
C PHE A 30 -19.88 1.74 27.09
N ALA A 31 -18.86 2.50 27.50
CA ALA A 31 -19.02 3.95 27.72
C ALA A 31 -19.16 4.71 26.41
N ASP A 32 -18.29 4.43 25.43
CA ASP A 32 -18.21 5.19 24.19
C ASP A 32 -17.96 4.30 22.97
N LEU A 33 -18.38 4.76 21.78
CA LEU A 33 -18.10 4.10 20.50
C LEU A 33 -16.60 3.89 20.26
N GLN A 34 -15.77 4.81 20.74
CA GLN A 34 -14.31 4.68 20.65
C GLN A 34 -13.80 3.57 21.59
N GLY A 35 -14.37 3.43 22.78
CA GLY A 35 -14.05 2.35 23.72
C GLY A 35 -14.40 0.99 23.14
N PHE A 36 -15.62 0.84 22.60
CA PHE A 36 -16.03 -0.35 21.86
C PHE A 36 -15.07 -0.65 20.70
N GLY A 37 -14.70 0.36 19.91
CA GLY A 37 -13.79 0.25 18.79
C GLY A 37 -12.41 -0.26 19.19
N VAL A 38 -11.83 0.25 20.28
CA VAL A 38 -10.52 -0.19 20.80
C VAL A 38 -10.58 -1.66 21.25
N TRP A 39 -11.62 -2.05 21.99
CA TRP A 39 -11.82 -3.43 22.43
C TRP A 39 -12.03 -4.40 21.26
N PHE A 40 -12.80 -3.99 20.26
CA PHE A 40 -13.02 -4.76 19.05
C PHE A 40 -11.73 -4.91 18.23
N ALA A 41 -10.96 -3.83 18.08
CA ALA A 41 -9.66 -3.87 17.40
C ALA A 41 -8.62 -4.71 18.16
N ALA A 42 -8.63 -4.68 19.50
CA ALA A 42 -7.79 -5.54 20.33
C ALA A 42 -8.16 -7.02 20.16
N PHE A 43 -9.45 -7.35 20.17
CA PHE A 43 -9.93 -8.70 19.89
C PHE A 43 -9.48 -9.19 18.50
N LEU A 44 -9.64 -8.38 17.44
CA LEU A 44 -9.19 -8.75 16.10
C LEU A 44 -7.67 -8.89 15.99
N THR A 45 -6.91 -8.04 16.67
CA THR A 45 -5.44 -8.12 16.71
C THR A 45 -5.00 -9.43 17.38
N LEU A 46 -5.59 -9.76 18.53
CA LEU A 46 -5.34 -11.03 19.22
C LEU A 46 -5.80 -12.24 18.41
N ALA A 47 -6.93 -12.14 17.71
CA ALA A 47 -7.45 -13.19 16.83
C ALA A 47 -6.45 -13.52 15.70
N ILE A 48 -5.82 -12.50 15.10
CA ILE A 48 -4.79 -12.68 14.08
C ILE A 48 -3.51 -13.27 14.69
N VAL A 49 -3.06 -12.75 15.84
CA VAL A 49 -1.86 -13.25 16.53
C VAL A 49 -2.04 -14.70 17.02
N SER A 50 -3.27 -15.13 17.28
CA SER A 50 -3.60 -16.51 17.68
C SER A 50 -3.14 -17.56 16.64
N PHE A 51 -2.95 -17.17 15.38
CA PHE A 51 -2.32 -18.04 14.37
C PHE A 51 -0.93 -18.56 14.79
N LEU A 52 -0.16 -17.78 15.56
CA LEU A 52 1.16 -18.18 16.04
C LEU A 52 1.10 -19.44 16.91
N TYR A 53 -0.04 -19.69 17.57
CA TYR A 53 -0.22 -20.86 18.42
C TYR A 53 -0.65 -22.09 17.61
N ASN A 54 -1.59 -21.92 16.67
CA ASN A 54 -2.07 -22.90 15.68
C ASN A 54 -3.20 -22.29 14.83
N ASP A 55 -3.57 -22.95 13.73
CA ASP A 55 -4.79 -22.64 12.98
C ASP A 55 -6.03 -22.93 13.86
N ASN A 56 -6.73 -21.86 14.24
CA ASN A 56 -7.82 -21.91 15.20
C ASN A 56 -9.08 -21.22 14.62
N PRO A 57 -10.28 -21.56 15.10
CA PRO A 57 -11.52 -20.97 14.58
C PRO A 57 -11.59 -19.45 14.69
N ILE A 58 -10.95 -18.86 15.71
CA ILE A 58 -10.95 -17.41 15.97
C ILE A 58 -10.12 -16.67 14.90
N TYR A 59 -8.97 -17.24 14.53
CA TYR A 59 -8.14 -16.75 13.43
C TYR A 59 -8.89 -16.83 12.10
N ARG A 60 -9.48 -17.98 11.77
CA ARG A 60 -10.27 -18.14 10.53
C ARG A 60 -11.44 -17.17 10.45
N PHE A 61 -12.10 -16.91 11.57
CA PHE A 61 -13.14 -15.88 11.65
C PHE A 61 -12.58 -14.48 11.30
N ALA A 62 -11.46 -14.09 11.92
CA ALA A 62 -10.81 -12.81 11.64
C ALA A 62 -10.34 -12.70 10.19
N GLU A 63 -9.84 -13.79 9.61
CA GLU A 63 -9.44 -13.86 8.19
C GLU A 63 -10.65 -13.66 7.26
N HIS A 64 -11.74 -14.41 7.45
CA HIS A 64 -12.94 -14.25 6.64
C HIS A 64 -13.60 -12.88 6.80
N LEU A 65 -13.61 -12.34 8.02
CA LEU A 65 -14.09 -10.99 8.29
C LEU A 65 -13.23 -9.96 7.54
N PHE A 66 -11.90 -10.05 7.65
CA PHE A 66 -10.98 -9.12 7.00
C PHE A 66 -11.13 -9.16 5.47
N VAL A 67 -11.12 -10.34 4.87
CA VAL A 67 -11.28 -10.50 3.42
C VAL A 67 -12.66 -10.01 2.96
N GLY A 68 -13.72 -10.34 3.68
CA GLY A 68 -15.08 -9.91 3.38
C GLY A 68 -15.26 -8.40 3.44
N VAL A 69 -14.81 -7.77 4.53
CA VAL A 69 -14.88 -6.31 4.73
C VAL A 69 -14.02 -5.58 3.69
N SER A 70 -12.83 -6.10 3.38
CA SER A 70 -11.96 -5.52 2.36
C SER A 70 -12.60 -5.56 0.98
N ALA A 71 -13.18 -6.71 0.59
CA ALA A 71 -13.88 -6.85 -0.68
C ALA A 71 -15.10 -5.93 -0.77
N ALA A 72 -15.89 -5.83 0.31
CA ALA A 72 -17.03 -4.93 0.39
C ALA A 72 -16.62 -3.46 0.30
N TYR A 73 -15.56 -3.06 1.02
CA TYR A 73 -15.02 -1.70 0.97
C TYR A 73 -14.61 -1.31 -0.45
N TRP A 74 -13.83 -2.16 -1.14
CA TRP A 74 -13.43 -1.91 -2.52
C TRP A 74 -14.61 -1.86 -3.49
N MET A 75 -15.63 -2.70 -3.29
CA MET A 75 -16.85 -2.67 -4.10
C MET A 75 -17.64 -1.37 -3.91
N VAL A 76 -17.87 -0.95 -2.67
CA VAL A 76 -18.59 0.30 -2.34
C VAL A 76 -17.81 1.51 -2.84
N MET A 77 -16.51 1.55 -2.59
CA MET A 77 -15.64 2.62 -3.08
C MET A 77 -15.62 2.66 -4.59
N GLY A 78 -15.48 1.53 -5.28
CA GLY A 78 -15.51 1.48 -6.74
C GLY A 78 -16.86 1.93 -7.30
N PHE A 79 -17.97 1.56 -6.65
CA PHE A 79 -19.30 1.99 -7.05
C PHE A 79 -19.45 3.51 -6.96
N TRP A 80 -19.20 4.10 -5.78
CA TRP A 80 -19.45 5.52 -5.55
C TRP A 80 -18.37 6.45 -6.12
N SER A 81 -17.10 6.05 -6.11
CA SER A 81 -15.99 6.90 -6.58
C SER A 81 -15.71 6.76 -8.07
N THR A 82 -16.08 5.62 -8.68
CA THR A 82 -15.73 5.33 -10.08
C THR A 82 -16.96 5.12 -10.94
N LEU A 83 -17.83 4.16 -10.60
CA LEU A 83 -18.97 3.78 -11.46
C LEU A 83 -20.00 4.91 -11.55
N VAL A 84 -20.43 5.46 -10.42
CA VAL A 84 -21.42 6.53 -10.37
C VAL A 84 -20.95 7.78 -11.14
N PRO A 85 -19.80 8.40 -10.86
CA PRO A 85 -19.40 9.62 -11.57
C PRO A 85 -18.93 9.37 -13.01
N ASN A 86 -18.13 8.32 -13.28
CA ASN A 86 -17.49 8.15 -14.59
C ASN A 86 -18.35 7.42 -15.62
N LEU A 87 -19.35 6.64 -15.18
CA LEU A 87 -20.25 5.92 -16.06
C LEU A 87 -21.67 6.50 -16.02
N LEU A 88 -22.32 6.48 -14.85
CA LEU A 88 -23.72 6.91 -14.73
C LEU A 88 -23.87 8.43 -14.89
N GLY A 89 -22.96 9.21 -14.30
CA GLY A 89 -22.94 10.67 -14.41
C GLY A 89 -22.77 11.15 -15.86
N LYS A 90 -22.04 10.41 -16.69
CA LYS A 90 -21.83 10.75 -18.11
C LYS A 90 -22.91 10.23 -19.05
N LEU A 91 -23.52 9.07 -18.73
CA LEU A 91 -24.61 8.49 -19.52
C LEU A 91 -25.96 9.16 -19.22
N TRP A 92 -26.26 9.37 -17.93
CA TRP A 92 -27.52 9.91 -17.41
C TRP A 92 -27.26 10.95 -16.30
N PRO A 93 -26.80 12.17 -16.64
CA PRO A 93 -26.46 13.20 -15.67
C PRO A 93 -27.65 13.59 -14.77
N SER A 94 -28.85 13.75 -15.33
CA SER A 94 -30.05 14.14 -14.58
C SER A 94 -30.54 13.08 -13.60
N LEU A 95 -30.48 11.79 -13.96
CA LEU A 95 -30.81 10.68 -13.06
C LEU A 95 -29.78 10.56 -11.94
N THR A 96 -28.50 10.69 -12.28
CA THR A 96 -27.40 10.53 -11.33
C THR A 96 -27.38 11.67 -10.32
N ALA A 97 -27.60 12.90 -10.77
CA ALA A 97 -27.76 14.05 -9.89
C ALA A 97 -28.93 13.84 -8.91
N ARG A 98 -30.08 13.34 -9.39
CA ARG A 98 -31.27 13.19 -8.54
C ARG A 98 -31.15 12.07 -7.50
N TRP A 99 -30.53 10.94 -7.84
CA TRP A 99 -30.60 9.72 -7.01
C TRP A 99 -29.28 9.33 -6.33
N PHE A 100 -28.15 9.71 -6.91
CA PHE A 100 -26.85 9.23 -6.45
C PHE A 100 -25.96 10.36 -5.94
N MET A 101 -25.94 11.52 -6.61
CA MET A 101 -25.03 12.63 -6.28
C MET A 101 -25.68 14.01 -6.55
N PRO A 102 -26.47 14.56 -5.61
CA PRO A 102 -27.21 15.82 -5.79
C PRO A 102 -26.36 17.07 -6.03
N GLY A 103 -25.03 16.98 -5.91
CA GLY A 103 -24.08 18.06 -6.20
C GLY A 103 -23.31 17.90 -7.51
N LEU A 104 -23.65 16.94 -8.38
CA LEU A 104 -23.03 16.87 -9.71
C LEU A 104 -23.45 18.11 -10.50
N ALA A 105 -22.48 18.98 -10.80
CA ALA A 105 -22.71 20.09 -11.73
C ALA A 105 -23.26 19.51 -13.03
N GLU A 106 -24.38 20.03 -13.52
CA GLU A 106 -24.90 19.66 -14.84
C GLU A 106 -23.90 20.11 -15.89
N GLN A 107 -22.93 19.24 -16.15
CA GLN A 107 -21.97 19.41 -17.22
C GLN A 107 -22.69 19.13 -18.53
N ALA A 108 -22.47 20.00 -19.51
CA ALA A 108 -23.01 19.84 -20.84
C ALA A 108 -22.72 18.42 -21.33
N ARG A 109 -23.78 17.71 -21.75
CA ARG A 109 -23.67 16.31 -22.20
C ARG A 109 -22.62 16.23 -23.30
N ASP A 110 -21.55 15.47 -23.05
CA ASP A 110 -20.51 15.24 -24.04
C ASP A 110 -21.15 14.77 -25.36
N PRO A 111 -20.78 15.34 -26.53
CA PRO A 111 -21.31 14.93 -27.83
C PRO A 111 -21.14 13.42 -28.11
N LEU A 112 -20.13 12.81 -27.49
CA LEU A 112 -19.77 11.40 -27.62
C LEU A 112 -20.27 10.52 -26.47
N TRP A 113 -21.32 10.94 -25.74
CA TRP A 113 -21.87 10.20 -24.60
C TRP A 113 -22.20 8.72 -24.90
N PHE A 114 -22.54 8.40 -26.16
CA PHE A 114 -22.86 7.04 -26.60
C PHE A 114 -21.66 6.09 -26.50
N LEU A 115 -20.42 6.58 -26.53
CA LEU A 115 -19.22 5.75 -26.36
C LEU A 115 -19.15 5.13 -24.96
N TYR A 116 -19.75 5.74 -23.94
CA TYR A 116 -19.81 5.19 -22.58
C TYR A 116 -20.72 3.95 -22.47
N LEU A 117 -21.51 3.64 -23.51
CA LEU A 117 -22.22 2.36 -23.60
C LEU A 117 -21.26 1.17 -23.72
N ILE A 118 -20.05 1.38 -24.27
CA ILE A 118 -19.03 0.33 -24.38
C ILE A 118 -18.56 -0.08 -22.97
N PRO A 119 -18.06 0.82 -22.09
CA PRO A 119 -17.79 0.50 -20.70
C PRO A 119 -18.99 -0.10 -19.94
N LEU A 120 -20.22 0.36 -20.20
CA LEU A 120 -21.42 -0.22 -19.60
C LEU A 120 -21.60 -1.68 -20.01
N ALA A 121 -21.48 -1.98 -21.30
CA ALA A 121 -21.54 -3.33 -21.82
C ALA A 121 -20.46 -4.20 -21.16
N PHE A 122 -19.21 -3.76 -21.14
CA PHE A 122 -18.11 -4.48 -20.46
C PHE A 122 -18.35 -4.67 -18.95
N GLY A 123 -18.96 -3.70 -18.27
CA GLY A 123 -19.38 -3.81 -16.88
C GLY A 123 -20.43 -4.91 -16.67
N ILE A 124 -21.45 -4.96 -17.53
CA ILE A 124 -22.46 -6.03 -17.52
C ILE A 124 -21.81 -7.38 -17.85
N LEU A 125 -20.88 -7.43 -18.81
CA LEU A 125 -20.14 -8.65 -19.12
C LEU A 125 -19.35 -9.19 -17.92
N LEU A 126 -18.79 -8.34 -17.07
CA LEU A 126 -18.14 -8.78 -15.83
C LEU A 126 -19.12 -9.42 -14.85
N LEU A 127 -20.36 -8.93 -14.76
CA LEU A 127 -21.38 -9.51 -13.88
C LEU A 127 -21.76 -10.94 -14.28
N THR A 128 -21.60 -11.31 -15.55
CA THR A 128 -21.81 -12.70 -16.01
C THR A 128 -20.85 -13.70 -15.37
N ARG A 129 -19.78 -13.24 -14.71
CA ARG A 129 -18.87 -14.08 -13.92
C ARG A 129 -19.53 -14.63 -12.66
N LEU A 130 -20.54 -13.95 -12.11
CA LEU A 130 -21.30 -14.43 -10.96
C LEU A 130 -22.23 -15.59 -11.34
N LEU A 131 -22.49 -15.78 -12.64
CA LEU A 131 -23.30 -16.88 -13.14
C LEU A 131 -22.43 -18.14 -13.34
N PRO A 132 -22.89 -19.32 -12.91
CA PRO A 132 -22.11 -20.57 -13.00
C PRO A 132 -21.79 -21.01 -14.43
N LYS A 133 -22.49 -20.51 -15.45
CA LYS A 133 -22.35 -20.92 -16.86
C LYS A 133 -21.98 -19.78 -17.83
N GLY A 134 -21.60 -18.59 -17.34
CA GLY A 134 -21.33 -17.39 -18.17
C GLY A 134 -19.86 -16.98 -18.31
N GLY A 135 -18.92 -17.72 -17.71
CA GLY A 135 -17.55 -17.26 -17.48
C GLY A 135 -16.72 -16.92 -18.73
N HIS A 136 -17.08 -17.39 -19.93
CA HIS A 136 -16.37 -17.05 -21.17
C HIS A 136 -16.57 -15.59 -21.59
N LEU A 137 -17.76 -15.03 -21.37
CA LEU A 137 -18.08 -13.68 -21.82
C LEU A 137 -17.37 -12.62 -20.97
N SER A 138 -17.20 -12.89 -19.67
CA SER A 138 -16.39 -12.06 -18.75
C SER A 138 -14.91 -12.00 -19.15
N ARG A 139 -14.37 -12.94 -19.92
CA ARG A 139 -12.94 -12.95 -20.31
C ARG A 139 -12.58 -11.76 -21.19
N TRP A 140 -13.49 -11.28 -22.03
CA TRP A 140 -13.27 -10.10 -22.88
C TRP A 140 -13.08 -8.83 -22.05
N ALA A 141 -13.93 -8.65 -21.02
CA ALA A 141 -13.79 -7.53 -20.11
C ALA A 141 -12.50 -7.61 -19.27
N LEU A 142 -12.13 -8.80 -18.82
CA LEU A 142 -10.87 -9.01 -18.09
C LEU A 142 -9.64 -8.75 -18.98
N ALA A 143 -9.66 -9.20 -20.24
CA ALA A 143 -8.60 -8.95 -21.20
C ALA A 143 -8.42 -7.44 -21.44
N PHE A 144 -9.53 -6.70 -21.56
CA PHE A 144 -9.48 -5.24 -21.66
C PHE A 144 -8.88 -4.59 -20.41
N ILE A 145 -9.36 -4.95 -19.20
CA ILE A 145 -8.81 -4.42 -17.94
C ILE A 145 -7.31 -4.69 -17.82
N LEU A 146 -6.88 -5.92 -18.05
CA LEU A 146 -5.48 -6.32 -17.95
C LEU A 146 -4.62 -5.61 -19.01
N GLY A 147 -5.09 -5.55 -20.26
CA GLY A 147 -4.41 -4.86 -21.35
C GLY A 147 -4.25 -3.37 -21.11
N THR A 148 -5.32 -2.68 -20.71
CA THR A 148 -5.28 -1.25 -20.38
C THR A 148 -4.37 -1.00 -19.17
N THR A 149 -4.48 -1.80 -18.10
CA THR A 149 -3.65 -1.64 -16.91
C THR A 149 -2.18 -1.86 -17.24
N ALA A 150 -1.84 -2.93 -17.98
CA ALA A 150 -0.47 -3.21 -18.39
C ALA A 150 0.10 -2.10 -19.29
N GLY A 151 -0.69 -1.62 -20.27
CA GLY A 151 -0.27 -0.54 -21.17
C GLY A 151 -0.02 0.78 -20.43
N LEU A 152 -0.94 1.19 -19.55
CA LEU A 152 -0.77 2.40 -18.75
C LEU A 152 0.42 2.28 -17.78
N ARG A 153 0.57 1.12 -17.13
CA ARG A 153 1.71 0.86 -16.22
C ARG A 153 3.04 0.85 -16.95
N LEU A 154 3.10 0.31 -18.16
CA LEU A 154 4.32 0.32 -18.98
C LEU A 154 4.77 1.76 -19.28
N ILE A 155 3.85 2.60 -19.77
CA ILE A 155 4.17 4.01 -20.08
C ILE A 155 4.53 4.77 -18.80
N ALA A 156 3.74 4.61 -17.73
CA ALA A 156 4.01 5.25 -16.44
C ALA A 156 5.38 4.86 -15.89
N TYR A 157 5.75 3.58 -15.95
CA TYR A 157 7.06 3.11 -15.52
C TYR A 157 8.19 3.69 -16.38
N LEU A 158 8.05 3.73 -17.70
CA LEU A 158 9.07 4.29 -18.59
C LEU A 158 9.25 5.80 -18.39
N THR A 159 8.16 6.55 -18.22
CA THR A 159 8.21 8.01 -18.14
C THR A 159 8.50 8.51 -16.72
N ALA A 160 7.93 7.89 -15.69
CA ALA A 160 8.10 8.36 -14.31
C ALA A 160 9.28 7.68 -13.64
N ASP A 161 9.34 6.35 -13.66
CA ASP A 161 10.35 5.62 -12.90
C ASP A 161 11.68 5.59 -13.64
N PHE A 162 11.70 5.17 -14.91
CA PHE A 162 12.96 5.06 -15.66
C PHE A 162 13.56 6.44 -15.97
N MET A 163 12.79 7.36 -16.55
CA MET A 163 13.30 8.72 -16.82
C MET A 163 13.60 9.47 -15.51
N GLY A 164 12.75 9.32 -14.48
CA GLY A 164 12.98 9.94 -13.17
C GLY A 164 14.26 9.42 -12.52
N GLN A 165 14.54 8.12 -12.61
CA GLN A 165 15.81 7.54 -12.15
C GLN A 165 16.99 8.11 -12.95
N VAL A 166 16.91 8.20 -14.28
CA VAL A 166 17.98 8.80 -15.10
C VAL A 166 18.22 10.26 -14.68
N GLN A 167 17.16 11.06 -14.55
CA GLN A 167 17.27 12.45 -14.08
C GLN A 167 17.86 12.53 -12.67
N ALA A 168 17.45 11.65 -11.76
CA ALA A 168 17.98 11.59 -10.40
C ALA A 168 19.48 11.22 -10.36
N THR A 169 20.01 10.58 -11.39
CA THR A 169 21.47 10.34 -11.51
C THR A 169 22.25 11.53 -12.08
N LEU A 170 21.58 12.51 -12.70
CA LEU A 170 22.20 13.75 -13.21
C LEU A 170 22.40 14.77 -12.08
N VAL A 171 23.07 14.35 -10.99
CA VAL A 171 23.38 15.21 -9.85
C VAL A 171 24.52 16.18 -10.18
N SER A 172 24.40 17.42 -9.69
CA SER A 172 25.47 18.41 -9.81
C SER A 172 26.56 18.14 -8.78
N VAL A 173 27.65 17.51 -9.21
CA VAL A 173 28.82 17.21 -8.37
C VAL A 173 29.59 18.48 -7.94
N ALA A 174 29.18 19.67 -8.40
CA ALA A 174 29.82 20.93 -8.05
C ALA A 174 29.61 21.37 -6.58
N GLY A 175 28.77 20.65 -5.81
CA GLY A 175 28.52 20.97 -4.39
C GLY A 175 27.78 22.29 -4.16
N TYR A 176 27.24 22.87 -5.24
CA TYR A 176 26.59 24.18 -5.24
C TYR A 176 25.09 23.99 -5.29
N THR A 177 24.39 24.45 -4.25
CA THR A 177 22.93 24.52 -4.26
C THR A 177 22.53 25.79 -5.03
N PRO A 178 21.83 25.68 -6.18
CA PRO A 178 21.30 26.88 -6.82
C PRO A 178 20.32 27.52 -5.85
N ALA A 179 20.46 28.84 -5.61
CA ALA A 179 19.53 29.55 -4.77
C ALA A 179 18.12 29.44 -5.34
N LEU A 180 17.16 29.08 -4.48
CA LEU A 180 15.73 28.98 -4.84
C LEU A 180 15.12 30.35 -5.20
N THR A 181 15.84 31.43 -4.90
CA THR A 181 15.50 32.81 -5.26
C THR A 181 16.38 33.31 -6.41
N PRO A 182 15.80 33.93 -7.45
CA PRO A 182 16.57 34.59 -8.49
C PRO A 182 17.50 35.65 -7.88
N GLY A 183 18.81 35.47 -8.00
CA GLY A 183 19.84 36.38 -7.46
C GLY A 183 20.46 35.98 -6.12
N GLY A 184 20.08 34.86 -5.51
CA GLY A 184 20.77 34.34 -4.33
C GLY A 184 22.13 33.71 -4.70
N ALA A 185 23.16 33.99 -3.91
CA ALA A 185 24.42 33.22 -3.99
C ALA A 185 24.14 31.81 -3.47
N GLY A 186 24.30 30.81 -4.33
CA GLY A 186 24.25 29.42 -3.92
C GLY A 186 25.34 29.10 -2.90
N VAL A 187 25.02 28.16 -2.00
CA VAL A 187 25.87 27.81 -0.88
C VAL A 187 26.69 26.58 -1.27
N PHE A 188 28.00 26.69 -1.13
CA PHE A 188 28.87 25.53 -1.27
C PHE A 188 28.76 24.64 -0.03
N SER A 189 28.45 23.36 -0.22
CA SER A 189 28.37 22.37 0.85
C SER A 189 29.25 21.17 0.53
N PHE A 190 30.34 21.01 1.28
CA PHE A 190 31.29 19.91 1.10
C PHE A 190 30.63 18.53 1.30
N GLU A 191 29.74 18.40 2.30
CA GLU A 191 29.00 17.17 2.59
C GLU A 191 28.20 16.69 1.37
N ARG A 192 27.47 17.62 0.72
CA ARG A 192 26.66 17.30 -0.46
C ARG A 192 27.53 16.91 -1.64
N MET A 193 28.61 17.67 -1.91
CA MET A 193 29.58 17.33 -2.94
C MET A 193 30.10 15.90 -2.77
N PHE A 194 30.45 15.52 -1.54
CA PHE A 194 30.93 14.19 -1.22
C PHE A 194 29.89 13.11 -1.53
N TRP A 195 28.65 13.25 -1.05
CA TRP A 195 27.59 12.26 -1.31
C TRP A 195 27.20 12.17 -2.78
N ASP A 196 27.12 13.30 -3.50
CA ASP A 196 26.82 13.32 -4.93
C ASP A 196 27.95 12.65 -5.74
N LEU A 197 29.22 12.87 -5.37
CA LEU A 197 30.37 12.19 -5.98
C LEU A 197 30.37 10.69 -5.71
N VAL A 198 30.10 10.28 -4.46
CA VAL A 198 29.96 8.86 -4.08
C VAL A 198 28.84 8.21 -4.89
N ALA A 199 27.70 8.87 -5.06
CA ALA A 199 26.58 8.37 -5.85
C ALA A 199 26.96 8.16 -7.32
N VAL A 200 27.61 9.15 -7.95
CA VAL A 200 28.08 9.04 -9.34
C VAL A 200 29.08 7.89 -9.51
N VAL A 201 30.05 7.76 -8.60
CA VAL A 201 31.03 6.66 -8.63
C VAL A 201 30.34 5.30 -8.42
N ALA A 202 29.37 5.23 -7.51
CA ALA A 202 28.58 4.03 -7.25
C ALA A 202 27.79 3.60 -8.51
N ILE A 203 27.14 4.53 -9.20
CA ILE A 203 26.38 4.26 -10.42
C ILE A 203 27.32 3.82 -11.56
N LEU A 204 28.41 4.56 -11.80
CA LEU A 204 29.36 4.24 -12.87
C LEU A 204 30.04 2.88 -12.64
N SER A 205 30.39 2.56 -11.39
CA SER A 205 30.97 1.26 -11.04
C SER A 205 29.97 0.12 -11.19
N ALA A 206 28.70 0.31 -10.79
CA ALA A 206 27.64 -0.66 -11.00
C ALA A 206 27.33 -0.89 -12.50
N LEU A 207 27.26 0.18 -13.31
CA LEU A 207 27.11 0.07 -14.77
C LEU A 207 28.30 -0.66 -15.41
N SER A 208 29.52 -0.38 -14.93
CA SER A 208 30.72 -1.07 -15.39
C SER A 208 30.72 -2.58 -15.05
N TYR A 209 30.04 -2.98 -13.98
CA TYR A 209 29.83 -4.38 -13.63
C TYR A 209 28.87 -5.10 -14.59
N PHE A 210 27.78 -4.45 -14.99
CA PHE A 210 26.82 -5.02 -15.96
C PHE A 210 27.25 -4.86 -17.42
N TYR A 211 28.32 -4.11 -17.69
CA TYR A 211 28.85 -3.94 -19.04
C TYR A 211 29.64 -5.17 -19.49
N PHE A 212 28.94 -6.12 -20.10
CA PHE A 212 29.52 -7.41 -20.54
C PHE A 212 30.42 -7.31 -21.79
N SER A 213 30.38 -6.20 -22.53
CA SER A 213 31.11 -6.06 -23.81
C SER A 213 32.62 -5.87 -23.64
N LYS A 214 33.13 -5.65 -22.43
CA LYS A 214 34.57 -5.52 -22.16
C LYS A 214 35.00 -6.51 -21.08
N ALA A 215 36.05 -7.27 -21.36
CA ALA A 215 36.63 -8.19 -20.38
C ALA A 215 37.02 -7.43 -19.09
N HIS A 216 36.61 -7.94 -17.93
CA HIS A 216 36.89 -7.35 -16.63
C HIS A 216 38.34 -7.62 -16.17
N THR A 217 39.32 -7.11 -16.91
CA THR A 217 40.75 -7.24 -16.58
C THR A 217 41.37 -5.89 -16.18
N GLY A 218 42.43 -5.92 -15.37
CA GLY A 218 43.18 -4.73 -14.97
C GLY A 218 42.42 -3.72 -14.11
N ALA A 219 42.56 -2.42 -14.40
CA ALA A 219 41.92 -1.33 -13.66
C ALA A 219 40.38 -1.34 -13.80
N PHE A 220 39.87 -1.71 -14.97
CA PHE A 220 38.43 -1.82 -15.22
C PHE A 220 37.79 -2.94 -14.39
N GLY A 221 38.46 -4.07 -14.23
CA GLY A 221 38.01 -5.16 -13.35
C GLY A 221 37.96 -4.77 -11.86
N ARG A 222 38.92 -3.95 -11.38
CA ARG A 222 38.90 -3.42 -10.02
C ARG A 222 37.75 -2.42 -9.79
N PHE A 223 37.49 -1.56 -10.76
CA PHE A 223 36.37 -0.61 -10.71
C PHE A 223 35.01 -1.33 -10.74
N SER A 224 34.85 -2.34 -11.59
CA SER A 224 33.68 -3.23 -11.62
C SER A 224 33.45 -3.97 -10.30
N ARG A 225 34.53 -4.41 -9.62
CA ARG A 225 34.43 -5.05 -8.30
C ARG A 225 33.84 -4.11 -7.25
N LEU A 226 34.15 -2.81 -7.30
CA LEU A 226 33.54 -1.80 -6.43
C LEU A 226 32.01 -1.75 -6.66
N GLY A 227 31.58 -1.84 -7.92
CA GLY A 227 30.17 -1.96 -8.29
C GLY A 227 29.47 -3.16 -7.65
N ILE A 228 30.14 -4.32 -7.55
CA ILE A 228 29.59 -5.50 -6.85
C ILE A 228 29.32 -5.19 -5.38
N TRP A 229 30.27 -4.55 -4.69
CA TRP A 229 30.10 -4.17 -3.29
C TRP A 229 28.94 -3.18 -3.11
N VAL A 230 28.86 -2.17 -3.99
CA VAL A 230 27.75 -1.21 -4.01
C VAL A 230 26.42 -1.94 -4.17
N LEU A 231 26.31 -2.87 -5.13
CA LEU A 231 25.09 -3.64 -5.36
C LEU A 231 24.73 -4.54 -4.18
N MET A 232 25.71 -5.20 -3.56
CA MET A 232 25.48 -6.01 -2.36
C MET A 232 24.93 -5.18 -1.20
N VAL A 233 25.46 -3.97 -1.00
CA VAL A 233 24.99 -3.05 0.04
C VAL A 233 23.59 -2.54 -0.27
N THR A 234 23.29 -2.12 -1.51
CA THR A 234 21.97 -1.59 -1.88
C THR A 234 20.89 -2.66 -1.85
N PHE A 235 21.15 -3.87 -2.36
CA PHE A 235 20.22 -4.99 -2.24
C PHE A 235 20.04 -5.44 -0.79
N GLY A 236 21.12 -5.48 -0.01
CA GLY A 236 21.06 -5.79 1.42
C GLY A 236 20.20 -4.80 2.20
N ALA A 237 20.37 -3.49 1.92
CA ALA A 237 19.54 -2.43 2.49
C ALA A 237 18.08 -2.56 2.06
N GLY A 238 17.81 -2.85 0.79
CA GLY A 238 16.45 -3.09 0.28
C GLY A 238 15.75 -4.26 0.98
N PHE A 239 16.45 -5.38 1.13
CA PHE A 239 15.94 -6.52 1.90
C PHE A 239 15.68 -6.14 3.37
N GLY A 240 16.65 -5.48 4.02
CA GLY A 240 16.53 -5.00 5.40
C GLY A 240 15.32 -4.08 5.62
N TYR A 241 15.04 -3.19 4.67
CA TYR A 241 13.88 -2.30 4.72
C TYR A 241 12.56 -3.07 4.73
N THR A 242 12.44 -4.15 3.95
CA THR A 242 11.23 -4.98 3.95
C THR A 242 11.03 -5.73 5.27
N VAL A 243 12.11 -6.21 5.89
CA VAL A 243 12.06 -6.87 7.21
C VAL A 243 11.67 -5.86 8.29
N MET A 244 12.32 -4.69 8.29
CA MET A 244 12.01 -3.60 9.21
C MET A 244 10.55 -3.17 9.10
N GLY A 245 10.02 -3.04 7.88
CA GLY A 245 8.61 -2.70 7.66
C GLY A 245 7.66 -3.72 8.29
N ARG A 246 7.93 -5.02 8.17
CA ARG A 246 7.10 -6.06 8.80
C ARG A 246 7.20 -6.04 10.33
N VAL A 247 8.40 -5.83 10.88
CA VAL A 247 8.61 -5.72 12.33
C VAL A 247 7.94 -4.46 12.87
N ALA A 248 8.04 -3.32 12.17
CA ALA A 248 7.39 -2.08 12.56
C ALA A 248 5.87 -2.22 12.62
N LEU A 249 5.25 -2.92 11.66
CA LEU A 249 3.83 -3.23 11.72
C LEU A 249 3.46 -4.09 12.94
N LEU A 250 4.30 -5.06 13.32
CA LEU A 250 4.09 -5.86 14.53
C LEU A 250 4.23 -5.00 15.79
N VAL A 251 5.27 -4.18 15.87
CA VAL A 251 5.50 -3.25 16.99
C VAL A 251 4.31 -2.32 17.17
N GLY A 252 3.80 -1.72 16.09
CA GLY A 252 2.62 -0.85 16.17
C GLY A 252 1.36 -1.57 16.68
N ARG A 253 1.23 -2.88 16.42
CA ARG A 253 0.13 -3.68 16.99
C ARG A 253 0.35 -4.02 18.47
N VAL A 254 1.59 -4.28 18.89
CA VAL A 254 1.94 -4.50 20.29
C VAL A 254 1.77 -3.21 21.11
N GLU A 255 2.22 -2.08 20.58
CA GLU A 255 2.06 -0.75 21.18
C GLU A 255 0.58 -0.40 21.33
N PHE A 256 -0.24 -0.61 20.29
CA PHE A 256 -1.69 -0.46 20.39
C PHE A 256 -2.31 -1.32 21.52
N LEU A 257 -1.88 -2.58 21.66
CA LEU A 257 -2.39 -3.45 22.72
C LEU A 257 -1.98 -2.96 24.11
N LEU A 258 -0.75 -2.46 24.28
CA LEU A 258 -0.19 -2.08 25.57
C LEU A 258 -0.56 -0.65 26.01
N ALA A 259 -0.54 0.32 25.10
CA ALA A 259 -0.81 1.74 25.38
C ALA A 259 -2.30 2.08 25.22
N ASP A 260 -2.89 1.81 24.04
CA ASP A 260 -4.26 2.23 23.74
C ASP A 260 -5.32 1.33 24.38
N TRP A 261 -5.08 0.02 24.44
CA TRP A 261 -6.03 -0.94 25.01
C TRP A 261 -5.78 -1.22 26.49
N LEU A 262 -4.57 -1.65 26.86
CA LEU A 262 -4.26 -2.01 28.25
C LEU A 262 -3.87 -0.81 29.14
N SER A 263 -3.42 0.29 28.54
CA SER A 263 -2.96 1.51 29.22
C SER A 263 -1.92 1.22 30.32
N VAL A 264 -0.96 0.36 29.99
CA VAL A 264 0.18 -0.03 30.87
C VAL A 264 1.47 0.71 30.52
N LEU A 265 1.53 1.29 29.32
CA LEU A 265 2.57 2.19 28.81
C LEU A 265 2.06 3.63 28.87
#